data_AF-A0A7S4FM11-F1
#
_entry.id   AF-A0A7S4FM11-F1
#
_cell.length_a   1.000
_cell.length_b   1.000
_cell.length_c   1.000
_cell.angle_alpha   90.00
_cell.angle_beta   90.00
_cell.angle_gamma   90.00
#
_symmetry.space_group_name_H-M   'P 1'
#
loop_
_entity.id
_entity.type
_entity.pdbx_description
1 polymer ?
#
loop_
_entity_poly.entity_id
_entity_poly.type
_entity_poly.pdbx_seq_one_letter_code
_entity_poly.pdbx_strand_id
1 'polypeptide(L)'
;DPIITLLGHLFLVAAFLGLLWYASYAMLNFDSRALLQIYTQQHSFADFTPNWGLYWYFFQQMFDDFRSFWVWVFNFNACAYAFPLACRLWALDASGIFLYILYLALGCLLSPYPTLADVSFYLTLAFLVYPKYMTSVRGGFIYVYFSFGMLFLGPVFYFSWTVSGTGNANFFYFLTLAFNACQVMFLGQFLTQGMADAKLRLDEMEKEAALAVAKKED
;
A
#
# COMPACT_ATOMS: atom_id res chain seq x y z
N ASP A 1 -23.98 3.49 24.02
CA ASP A 1 -24.37 2.19 23.46
C ASP A 1 -23.40 1.80 22.33
N PRO A 2 -22.73 0.65 22.41
CA PRO A 2 -21.76 0.19 21.41
C PRO A 2 -22.38 0.02 20.01
N ILE A 3 -23.68 -0.26 19.93
CA ILE A 3 -24.41 -0.36 18.67
C ILE A 3 -24.60 1.02 18.04
N ILE A 4 -24.98 2.03 18.84
CA ILE A 4 -25.16 3.41 18.34
C ILE A 4 -23.83 3.98 17.87
N THR A 5 -22.74 3.73 18.59
CA THR A 5 -21.41 4.16 18.14
C THR A 5 -21.00 3.45 16.86
N LEU A 6 -21.18 2.12 16.74
CA LEU A 6 -20.89 1.39 15.51
C LEU A 6 -21.66 1.95 14.31
N LEU A 7 -22.98 2.18 14.47
CA LEU A 7 -23.82 2.76 13.43
C LEU A 7 -23.35 4.17 13.05
N GLY A 8 -22.95 4.98 14.02
CA GLY A 8 -22.35 6.29 13.78
C GLY A 8 -21.07 6.23 12.94
N HIS A 9 -20.16 5.29 13.25
CA HIS A 9 -18.93 5.10 12.47
C HIS A 9 -19.23 4.61 11.05
N LEU A 10 -20.15 3.65 10.89
CA LEU A 10 -20.56 3.17 9.57
C LEU A 10 -21.17 4.28 8.72
N PHE A 11 -21.99 5.14 9.31
CA PHE A 11 -22.56 6.31 8.64
C PHE A 11 -21.46 7.29 8.21
N LEU A 12 -20.51 7.62 9.08
CA LEU A 12 -19.40 8.52 8.75
C LEU A 12 -18.54 7.97 7.61
N VAL A 13 -18.23 6.67 7.64
CA VAL A 13 -17.49 5.99 6.57
C VAL A 13 -18.28 6.04 5.26
N ALA A 14 -19.56 5.71 5.28
CA ALA A 14 -20.41 5.75 4.09
C ALA A 14 -20.52 7.18 3.52
N ALA A 15 -20.69 8.18 4.38
CA ALA A 15 -20.74 9.58 3.99
C ALA A 15 -19.41 10.06 3.37
N PHE A 16 -18.27 9.68 3.97
CA PHE A 16 -16.95 10.00 3.45
C PHE A 16 -16.69 9.33 2.10
N LEU A 17 -17.00 8.04 1.95
CA LEU A 17 -16.88 7.33 0.68
C LEU A 17 -17.82 7.91 -0.40
N GLY A 18 -19.04 8.28 -0.01
CA GLY A 18 -19.99 8.95 -0.91
C GLY A 18 -19.47 10.32 -1.37
N LEU A 19 -18.85 11.09 -0.47
CA LEU A 19 -18.22 12.36 -0.82
C LEU A 19 -17.04 12.17 -1.79
N LEU A 20 -16.17 11.19 -1.52
CA LEU A 20 -15.05 10.87 -2.42
C LEU A 20 -15.54 10.42 -3.80
N TRP A 21 -16.55 9.55 -3.84
CA TRP A 21 -17.16 9.10 -5.09
C TRP A 21 -17.77 10.27 -5.88
N TYR A 22 -18.50 11.16 -5.19
CA TYR A 22 -19.07 12.36 -5.81
C TYR A 22 -17.99 13.33 -6.29
N ALA A 23 -16.92 13.54 -5.52
CA ALA A 23 -15.79 14.35 -5.94
C ALA A 23 -15.13 13.78 -7.20
N SER A 24 -14.90 12.46 -7.27
CA SER A 24 -14.40 11.80 -8.48
C SER A 24 -15.34 11.97 -9.66
N TYR A 25 -16.65 11.81 -9.45
CA TYR A 25 -17.67 12.02 -10.48
C TYR A 25 -17.68 13.46 -11.02
N ALA A 26 -17.55 14.45 -10.13
CA ALA A 26 -17.47 15.86 -10.50
C ALA A 26 -16.17 16.19 -11.27
N MET A 27 -15.03 15.62 -10.86
CA MET A 27 -13.76 15.78 -11.58
C MET A 27 -13.79 15.18 -12.99
N LEU A 28 -14.64 14.18 -13.22
CA LEU A 28 -14.85 13.54 -14.53
C LEU A 28 -15.99 14.19 -15.32
N ASN A 29 -16.32 15.46 -15.04
CA ASN A 29 -17.37 16.21 -15.72
C ASN A 29 -18.73 15.50 -15.71
N PHE A 30 -19.06 14.82 -14.60
CA PHE A 30 -20.30 14.08 -14.41
C PHE A 30 -20.49 12.93 -15.43
N ASP A 31 -19.41 12.30 -15.91
CA ASP A 31 -19.48 11.08 -16.71
C ASP A 31 -19.38 9.82 -15.84
N SER A 32 -20.50 9.11 -15.71
CA SER A 32 -20.59 7.88 -14.91
C SER A 32 -19.91 6.70 -15.59
N ARG A 33 -19.77 6.72 -16.92
CA ARG A 33 -19.09 5.67 -17.68
C ARG A 33 -17.59 5.77 -17.47
N ALA A 34 -17.03 6.98 -17.56
CA ALA A 34 -15.62 7.23 -17.26
C ALA A 34 -15.28 6.81 -15.83
N LEU A 35 -16.14 7.14 -14.86
CA LEU A 35 -15.96 6.75 -13.46
C LEU A 35 -15.94 5.22 -13.30
N LEU A 36 -16.94 4.53 -13.88
CA LEU A 36 -17.00 3.07 -13.83
C LEU A 36 -15.79 2.43 -14.50
N GLN A 37 -15.32 2.98 -15.63
CA GLN A 37 -14.15 2.48 -16.33
C GLN A 37 -12.89 2.59 -15.46
N ILE A 38 -12.65 3.71 -14.77
CA ILE A 38 -11.48 3.87 -13.90
C ILE A 38 -11.45 2.78 -12.82
N TYR A 39 -12.56 2.53 -12.12
CA TYR A 39 -12.60 1.48 -11.09
C TYR A 39 -12.52 0.08 -11.68
N THR A 40 -13.18 -0.17 -12.82
CA THR A 40 -13.15 -1.49 -13.46
C THR A 40 -11.74 -1.83 -13.96
N GLN A 41 -11.01 -0.87 -14.50
CA GLN A 41 -9.64 -1.05 -14.99
C GLN A 41 -8.69 -1.51 -13.89
N GLN A 42 -8.87 -1.05 -12.66
CA GLN A 42 -8.08 -1.48 -11.50
C GLN A 42 -8.27 -2.97 -11.17
N HIS A 43 -9.37 -3.59 -11.62
CA HIS A 43 -9.65 -5.00 -11.35
C HIS A 43 -9.50 -5.89 -12.58
N SER A 44 -9.77 -5.37 -13.78
CA SER A 44 -9.68 -6.11 -15.04
C SER A 44 -8.27 -6.12 -15.63
N PHE A 45 -7.41 -5.16 -15.25
CA PHE A 45 -6.05 -5.00 -15.75
C PHE A 45 -5.99 -5.00 -17.29
N ALA A 46 -6.91 -4.29 -17.96
CA ALA A 46 -7.01 -4.37 -19.42
C ALA A 46 -5.94 -3.54 -20.17
N ASP A 47 -5.25 -2.62 -19.47
CA ASP A 47 -4.19 -1.79 -20.03
C ASP A 47 -2.80 -2.29 -19.57
N PHE A 48 -1.90 -2.51 -20.52
CA PHE A 48 -0.52 -2.93 -20.26
C PHE A 48 0.51 -1.87 -20.60
N THR A 49 0.07 -0.63 -20.70
CA THR A 49 0.97 0.48 -20.88
C THR A 49 2.00 0.48 -19.75
N PRO A 50 3.31 0.59 -20.08
CA PRO A 50 4.35 0.53 -19.07
C PRO A 50 4.15 1.60 -18.01
N ASN A 51 4.25 1.18 -16.75
CA ASN A 51 4.05 2.03 -15.59
C ASN A 51 5.02 1.64 -14.46
N TRP A 52 4.90 2.28 -13.30
CA TRP A 52 5.80 2.08 -12.16
C TRP A 52 5.57 0.74 -11.43
N GLY A 53 4.48 0.05 -11.75
CA GLY A 53 4.12 -1.25 -11.21
C GLY A 53 4.76 -2.40 -11.97
N LEU A 54 4.44 -3.61 -11.49
CA LEU A 54 5.01 -4.86 -12.01
C LEU A 54 4.06 -5.61 -12.95
N TYR A 55 2.77 -5.26 -12.93
CA TYR A 55 1.71 -6.06 -13.54
C TYR A 55 1.80 -6.00 -15.06
N TRP A 56 2.03 -4.82 -15.63
CA TRP A 56 2.08 -4.62 -17.08
C TRP A 56 3.06 -5.59 -17.75
N TYR A 57 4.26 -5.77 -17.18
CA TYR A 57 5.29 -6.63 -17.75
C TYR A 57 4.93 -8.11 -17.58
N PHE A 58 4.39 -8.50 -16.42
CA PHE A 58 3.94 -9.88 -16.21
C PHE A 58 2.85 -10.27 -17.20
N PHE A 59 1.81 -9.43 -17.32
CA PHE A 59 0.67 -9.72 -18.19
C PHE A 59 0.99 -9.62 -19.68
N GLN A 60 1.97 -8.79 -20.07
CA GLN A 60 2.46 -8.74 -21.45
C GLN A 60 3.12 -10.06 -21.88
N GLN A 61 3.70 -10.80 -20.93
CA GLN A 61 4.38 -12.07 -21.19
C GLN A 61 3.45 -13.30 -21.09
N MET A 62 2.21 -13.10 -20.63
CA MET A 62 1.25 -14.18 -20.46
C MET A 62 0.43 -14.43 -21.71
N PHE A 63 0.18 -15.71 -22.00
CA PHE A 63 -0.77 -16.09 -23.05
C PHE A 63 -2.18 -15.63 -22.66
N ASP A 64 -2.95 -15.23 -23.67
CA ASP A 64 -4.29 -14.67 -23.48
C ASP A 64 -5.24 -15.64 -22.77
N ASP A 65 -5.14 -16.94 -23.07
CA ASP A 65 -5.97 -17.98 -22.46
C ASP A 65 -5.82 -18.06 -20.92
N PHE A 66 -4.65 -17.68 -20.38
CA PHE A 66 -4.39 -17.70 -18.94
C PHE A 66 -4.62 -16.36 -18.26
N ARG A 67 -4.92 -15.29 -19.01
CA ARG A 67 -4.99 -13.94 -18.46
C ARG A 67 -6.06 -13.80 -17.37
N SER A 68 -7.26 -14.31 -17.62
CA SER A 68 -8.36 -14.25 -16.64
C SER A 68 -8.01 -14.96 -15.34
N PHE A 69 -7.32 -16.10 -15.41
CA PHE A 69 -6.83 -16.80 -14.21
C PHE A 69 -5.90 -15.91 -13.39
N TRP A 70 -4.91 -15.29 -14.02
CA TRP A 70 -3.97 -14.42 -13.32
C TRP A 70 -4.62 -13.15 -12.77
N VAL A 71 -5.61 -12.59 -13.47
CA VAL A 71 -6.40 -11.46 -12.93
C VAL A 71 -7.04 -11.83 -11.58
N TRP A 72 -7.65 -13.02 -11.49
CA TRP A 72 -8.22 -13.51 -10.23
C TRP A 72 -7.16 -13.70 -9.14
N VAL A 73 -6.03 -14.33 -9.48
CA VAL A 73 -4.93 -14.57 -8.53
C VAL A 73 -4.40 -13.27 -7.95
N PHE A 74 -4.15 -12.26 -8.79
CA PHE A 74 -3.59 -10.98 -8.34
C PHE A 74 -4.59 -10.16 -7.49
N ASN A 75 -5.88 -10.16 -7.85
CA ASN A 75 -6.91 -9.55 -7.00
C ASN A 75 -7.04 -10.28 -5.65
N PHE A 76 -7.04 -11.62 -5.65
CA PHE A 76 -7.10 -12.39 -4.41
C PHE A 76 -5.87 -12.20 -3.54
N ASN A 77 -4.68 -12.10 -4.15
CA ASN A 77 -3.43 -11.84 -3.46
C ASN A 77 -3.49 -10.54 -2.63
N ALA A 78 -4.06 -9.47 -3.18
CA ALA A 78 -4.28 -8.22 -2.43
C ALA A 78 -5.19 -8.43 -1.20
N CYS A 79 -6.30 -9.17 -1.36
CA CYS A 79 -7.21 -9.48 -0.26
C CYS A 79 -6.58 -10.40 0.81
N ALA A 80 -5.74 -11.35 0.38
CA ALA A 80 -5.14 -12.35 1.25
C ALA A 80 -4.19 -11.76 2.29
N TYR A 81 -3.54 -10.62 2.01
CA TYR A 81 -2.70 -9.92 2.99
C TYR A 81 -3.49 -8.99 3.91
N ALA A 82 -4.60 -8.41 3.44
CA ALA A 82 -5.35 -7.42 4.19
C ALA A 82 -5.93 -8.02 5.49
N PHE A 83 -6.69 -9.12 5.38
CA PHE A 83 -7.40 -9.68 6.53
C PHE A 83 -6.48 -10.19 7.66
N PRO A 84 -5.46 -11.03 7.41
CA PRO A 84 -4.59 -11.51 8.47
C PRO A 84 -3.82 -10.39 9.16
N LEU A 85 -3.43 -9.35 8.41
CA LEU A 85 -2.73 -8.19 8.97
C LEU A 85 -3.62 -7.41 9.93
N ALA A 86 -4.88 -7.14 9.57
CA ALA A 86 -5.86 -6.52 10.46
C ALA A 86 -6.04 -7.33 11.74
N CYS A 87 -6.30 -8.64 11.62
CA CYS A 87 -6.50 -9.51 12.78
C CYS A 87 -5.28 -9.53 13.71
N ARG A 88 -4.06 -9.59 13.14
CA ARG A 88 -2.83 -9.64 13.92
C ARG A 88 -2.57 -8.33 14.67
N LEU A 89 -2.78 -7.20 14.02
CA LEU A 89 -2.55 -5.88 14.63
C LEU A 89 -3.64 -5.50 15.63
N TRP A 90 -4.88 -5.91 15.36
CA TRP A 90 -5.97 -5.79 16.32
C TRP A 90 -5.70 -6.59 17.61
N ALA A 91 -5.21 -7.82 17.48
CA ALA A 91 -4.85 -8.65 18.64
C ALA A 91 -3.69 -8.07 19.48
N LEU A 92 -2.87 -7.17 18.90
CA LEU A 92 -1.78 -6.48 19.59
C LEU A 92 -2.17 -5.09 20.09
N ASP A 93 -3.45 -4.71 19.99
CA ASP A 93 -3.95 -3.35 20.26
C ASP A 93 -3.12 -2.26 19.55
N ALA A 94 -2.65 -2.57 18.33
CA ALA A 94 -1.87 -1.63 17.55
C ALA A 94 -2.75 -0.48 17.03
N SER A 95 -2.17 0.71 16.91
CA SER A 95 -2.88 1.89 16.43
C SER A 95 -3.51 1.68 15.05
N GLY A 96 -4.77 2.09 14.87
CA GLY A 96 -5.44 2.04 13.57
C GLY A 96 -4.74 2.85 12.47
N ILE A 97 -4.00 3.92 12.84
CA ILE A 97 -3.21 4.70 11.88
C ILE A 97 -2.03 3.89 11.35
N PHE A 98 -1.41 3.05 12.18
CA PHE A 98 -0.34 2.14 11.76
C PHE A 98 -0.86 1.14 10.72
N LEU A 99 -2.01 0.51 10.99
CA LEU A 99 -2.68 -0.39 10.04
C LEU A 99 -3.02 0.33 8.73
N TYR A 100 -3.52 1.56 8.81
CA TYR A 100 -3.85 2.36 7.63
C TYR A 100 -2.63 2.64 6.75
N ILE A 101 -1.48 3.02 7.33
CA ILE A 101 -0.23 3.24 6.58
C ILE A 101 0.23 1.94 5.90
N LEU A 102 0.12 0.80 6.59
CA LEU A 102 0.46 -0.50 6.01
C LEU A 102 -0.45 -0.87 4.84
N TYR A 103 -1.75 -0.57 4.92
CA TYR A 103 -2.68 -0.78 3.81
C TYR A 103 -2.42 0.13 2.62
N LEU A 104 -2.03 1.39 2.85
CA LEU A 104 -1.60 2.26 1.75
C LEU A 104 -0.35 1.72 1.06
N ALA A 105 0.63 1.25 1.83
CA ALA A 105 1.86 0.67 1.28
C ALA A 105 1.60 -0.64 0.53
N LEU A 106 0.79 -1.55 1.09
CA LEU A 106 0.36 -2.77 0.42
C LEU A 106 -0.46 -2.48 -0.83
N GLY A 107 -1.37 -1.50 -0.77
CA GLY A 107 -2.15 -1.04 -1.91
C GLY A 107 -1.26 -0.53 -3.03
N CYS A 108 -0.21 0.23 -2.71
CA CYS A 108 0.77 0.70 -3.69
C CYS A 108 1.56 -0.47 -4.31
N LEU A 109 2.06 -1.39 -3.49
CA LEU A 109 2.84 -2.56 -3.93
C LEU A 109 2.04 -3.54 -4.81
N LEU A 110 0.76 -3.71 -4.50
CA LEU A 110 -0.14 -4.66 -5.14
C LEU A 110 -1.10 -3.99 -6.12
N SER A 111 -0.92 -2.70 -6.39
CA SER A 111 -1.70 -1.99 -7.42
C SER A 111 -1.16 -2.33 -8.81
N PRO A 112 -2.04 -2.53 -9.80
CA PRO A 112 -1.63 -2.67 -11.20
C PRO A 112 -1.01 -1.41 -11.81
N TYR A 113 -1.43 -0.24 -11.32
CA TYR A 113 -1.06 1.07 -11.85
C TYR A 113 -0.62 2.01 -10.72
N PRO A 114 0.44 1.68 -9.97
CA PRO A 114 0.90 2.55 -8.90
C PRO A 114 1.49 3.83 -9.49
N THR A 115 1.33 4.91 -8.74
CA THR A 115 1.88 6.22 -9.07
C THR A 115 2.94 6.64 -8.06
N LEU A 116 3.76 7.63 -8.44
CA LEU A 116 4.70 8.25 -7.51
C LEU A 116 3.98 8.91 -6.32
N ALA A 117 2.74 9.37 -6.52
CA ALA A 117 1.94 9.97 -5.46
C ALA A 117 1.58 8.94 -4.37
N ASP A 118 1.24 7.70 -4.74
CA ASP A 118 0.90 6.64 -3.78
C ASP A 118 2.09 6.34 -2.86
N VAL A 119 3.28 6.20 -3.45
CA VAL A 119 4.54 6.02 -2.72
C VAL A 119 4.82 7.18 -1.77
N SER A 120 4.77 8.39 -2.32
CA SER A 120 5.09 9.60 -1.56
C SER A 120 4.13 9.81 -0.40
N PHE A 121 2.87 9.46 -0.58
CA PHE A 121 1.82 9.66 0.42
C PHE A 121 2.01 8.77 1.66
N TYR A 122 2.14 7.44 1.50
CA TYR A 122 2.32 6.60 2.69
C TYR A 122 3.68 6.82 3.36
N LEU A 123 4.74 7.14 2.59
CA LEU A 123 6.03 7.47 3.19
C LEU A 123 5.94 8.75 4.03
N THR A 124 5.27 9.78 3.52
CA THR A 124 5.09 11.04 4.26
C THR A 124 4.30 10.80 5.55
N LEU A 125 3.22 10.02 5.49
CA LEU A 125 2.46 9.63 6.69
C LEU A 125 3.31 8.81 7.67
N ALA A 126 4.11 7.86 7.17
CA ALA A 126 5.01 7.06 8.00
C ALA A 126 6.08 7.92 8.69
N PHE A 127 6.67 8.88 7.98
CA PHE A 127 7.62 9.85 8.56
C PHE A 127 6.98 10.77 9.59
N LEU A 128 5.75 11.24 9.33
CA LEU A 128 5.06 12.17 10.21
C LEU A 128 4.62 11.51 11.52
N VAL A 129 4.03 10.31 11.44
CA VAL A 129 3.43 9.64 12.60
C VAL A 129 4.44 8.75 13.33
N TYR A 130 5.36 8.12 12.59
CA TYR A 130 6.31 7.15 13.13
C TYR A 130 7.77 7.48 12.78
N PRO A 131 8.27 8.70 13.07
CA PRO A 131 9.64 9.11 12.70
C PRO A 131 10.70 8.18 13.29
N LYS A 132 10.47 7.62 14.48
CA LYS A 132 11.39 6.67 15.14
C LYS A 132 11.57 5.38 14.33
N TYR A 133 10.53 4.88 13.69
CA TYR A 133 10.61 3.67 12.88
C TYR A 133 11.38 3.98 11.59
N MET A 134 11.08 5.14 10.99
CA MET A 134 11.70 5.59 9.75
C MET A 134 13.21 5.83 9.88
N THR A 135 13.70 6.33 11.01
CA THR A 135 15.14 6.51 11.24
C THR A 135 15.86 5.22 11.62
N SER A 136 15.14 4.18 12.01
CA SER A 136 15.70 2.88 12.42
C SER A 136 15.76 1.85 11.28
N VAL A 137 15.30 2.20 10.08
CA VAL A 137 15.33 1.32 8.91
C VAL A 137 16.78 0.97 8.53
N ARG A 138 17.11 -0.31 8.60
CA ARG A 138 18.39 -0.84 8.14
C ARG A 138 18.42 -0.81 6.61
N GLY A 139 19.52 -0.31 6.06
CA GLY A 139 19.66 -0.19 4.61
C GLY A 139 18.77 0.88 3.98
N GLY A 140 18.31 1.89 4.75
CA GLY A 140 17.55 3.01 4.20
C GLY A 140 18.25 3.72 3.02
N PHE A 141 19.59 3.69 2.98
CA PHE A 141 20.35 4.20 1.83
C PHE A 141 20.04 3.44 0.52
N ILE A 142 19.80 2.12 0.57
CA ILE A 142 19.48 1.30 -0.61
C ILE A 142 18.11 1.72 -1.13
N TYR A 143 17.16 1.90 -0.22
CA TYR A 143 15.83 2.38 -0.55
C TYR A 143 15.86 3.74 -1.25
N VAL A 144 16.61 4.69 -0.67
CA VAL A 144 16.81 6.02 -1.25
C VAL A 144 17.51 5.93 -2.61
N TYR A 145 18.54 5.10 -2.74
CA TYR A 145 19.28 4.89 -3.99
C TYR A 145 18.37 4.41 -5.13
N PHE A 146 17.56 3.37 -4.90
CA PHE A 146 16.63 2.87 -5.93
C PHE A 146 15.45 3.83 -6.17
N SER A 147 15.06 4.62 -5.18
CA SER A 147 14.06 5.69 -5.36
C SER A 147 14.58 6.78 -6.30
N PHE A 148 15.82 7.23 -6.11
CA PHE A 148 16.49 8.16 -7.03
C PHE A 148 16.74 7.53 -8.40
N GLY A 149 17.10 6.24 -8.44
CA GLY A 149 17.19 5.48 -9.68
C GLY A 149 15.88 5.54 -10.46
N MET A 150 14.76 5.27 -9.82
CA MET A 150 13.44 5.34 -10.46
C MET A 150 13.10 6.76 -10.95
N LEU A 151 13.43 7.79 -10.17
CA LEU A 151 13.16 9.19 -10.53
C LEU A 151 13.99 9.68 -11.72
N PHE A 152 15.27 9.31 -11.80
CA PHE A 152 16.19 9.83 -12.82
C PHE A 152 16.43 8.86 -13.97
N LEU A 153 16.70 7.58 -13.70
CA LEU A 153 16.96 6.57 -14.72
C LEU A 153 15.67 6.01 -15.32
N GLY A 154 14.56 5.98 -14.56
CA GLY A 154 13.26 5.51 -15.04
C GLY A 154 12.81 6.21 -16.32
N PRO A 155 12.72 7.55 -16.36
CA PRO A 155 12.37 8.30 -17.57
C PRO A 155 13.36 8.08 -18.72
N VAL A 156 14.66 7.94 -18.43
CA VAL A 156 15.69 7.70 -19.45
C VAL A 156 15.52 6.33 -20.10
N PHE A 157 15.33 5.27 -19.31
CA PHE A 157 15.07 3.93 -19.84
C PHE A 157 13.74 3.84 -20.57
N TYR A 158 12.69 4.47 -20.05
CA TYR A 158 11.40 4.56 -20.72
C TYR A 158 11.53 5.26 -22.08
N PHE A 159 12.17 6.43 -22.14
CA PHE A 159 12.37 7.19 -23.37
C PHE A 159 13.24 6.44 -24.38
N SER A 160 14.35 5.85 -23.93
CA SER A 160 15.26 5.08 -24.80
C SER A 160 14.55 3.89 -25.44
N TRP A 161 13.70 3.19 -24.68
CA TRP A 161 12.94 2.05 -25.18
C TRP A 161 11.76 2.47 -26.07
N THR A 162 10.86 3.33 -25.57
CA THR A 162 9.58 3.62 -26.23
C THR A 162 9.67 4.69 -27.32
N VAL A 163 10.47 5.73 -27.11
CA VAL A 163 10.53 6.88 -28.03
C VAL A 163 11.69 6.75 -29.00
N SER A 164 12.89 6.43 -28.49
CA SER A 164 14.09 6.32 -29.33
C SER A 164 14.23 4.96 -30.02
N GLY A 165 13.57 3.91 -29.52
CA GLY A 165 13.68 2.54 -30.05
C GLY A 165 15.07 1.90 -29.89
N THR A 166 15.95 2.49 -29.10
CA THR A 166 17.33 2.02 -28.88
C THR A 166 17.48 1.21 -27.60
N GLY A 167 16.52 1.32 -26.68
CA GLY A 167 16.53 0.66 -25.37
C GLY A 167 15.69 -0.62 -25.33
N ASN A 168 15.95 -1.44 -24.32
CA ASN A 168 15.18 -2.65 -24.04
C ASN A 168 14.20 -2.41 -22.88
N ALA A 169 12.96 -2.89 -23.02
CA ALA A 169 11.91 -2.87 -22.00
C ALA A 169 12.39 -3.38 -20.63
N ASN A 170 13.26 -4.39 -20.65
CA ASN A 170 13.79 -5.05 -19.47
C ASN A 170 14.56 -4.09 -18.57
N PHE A 171 15.24 -3.08 -19.09
CA PHE A 171 15.96 -2.11 -18.26
C PHE A 171 15.00 -1.29 -17.39
N PHE A 172 13.89 -0.83 -17.99
CA PHE A 172 12.85 -0.12 -17.25
C PHE A 172 12.18 -1.05 -16.23
N TYR A 173 11.82 -2.26 -16.63
CA TYR A 173 11.20 -3.24 -15.74
C TYR A 173 12.10 -3.70 -14.59
N PHE A 174 13.38 -3.97 -14.81
CA PHE A 174 14.28 -4.37 -13.72
C PHE A 174 14.48 -3.25 -12.70
N LEU A 175 14.45 -1.99 -13.16
CA LEU A 175 14.48 -0.84 -12.27
C LEU A 175 13.20 -0.76 -11.41
N THR A 176 12.00 -0.93 -11.99
CA THR A 176 10.74 -0.98 -11.22
C THR A 176 10.71 -2.16 -10.27
N LEU A 177 11.22 -3.33 -10.68
CA LEU A 177 11.33 -4.52 -9.84
C LEU A 177 12.25 -4.30 -8.64
N ALA A 178 13.44 -3.74 -8.86
CA ALA A 178 14.39 -3.45 -7.79
C ALA A 178 13.83 -2.40 -6.81
N PHE A 179 13.14 -1.38 -7.33
CA PHE A 179 12.45 -0.40 -6.51
C PHE A 179 11.35 -1.05 -5.64
N ASN A 180 10.47 -1.86 -6.23
CA ASN A 180 9.42 -2.59 -5.49
C ASN A 180 10.00 -3.60 -4.48
N ALA A 181 11.13 -4.25 -4.78
CA ALA A 181 11.82 -5.11 -3.82
C ALA A 181 12.30 -4.30 -2.61
N CYS A 182 12.85 -3.10 -2.82
CA CYS A 182 13.24 -2.20 -1.73
C CYS A 182 12.02 -1.75 -0.91
N GLN A 183 10.88 -1.49 -1.55
CA GLN A 183 9.62 -1.17 -0.89
C GLN A 183 9.15 -2.30 0.03
N VAL A 184 9.20 -3.55 -0.43
CA VAL A 184 8.84 -4.72 0.39
C VAL A 184 9.79 -4.87 1.59
N MET A 185 11.09 -4.72 1.39
CA MET A 185 12.07 -4.78 2.48
C MET A 185 11.85 -3.68 3.51
N PHE A 186 11.57 -2.47 3.06
CA PHE A 186 11.22 -1.34 3.92
C PHE A 186 9.94 -1.62 4.72
N LEU A 187 8.88 -2.07 4.04
CA LEU A 187 7.59 -2.36 4.66
C LEU A 187 7.69 -3.49 5.70
N GLY A 188 8.48 -4.53 5.42
CA GLY A 188 8.74 -5.61 6.37
C GLY A 188 9.44 -5.13 7.64
N GLN A 189 10.41 -4.21 7.53
CA GLN A 189 11.06 -3.61 8.70
C GLN A 189 10.12 -2.72 9.48
N PHE A 190 9.35 -1.87 8.78
CA PHE A 190 8.34 -1.00 9.39
C PHE A 190 7.29 -1.80 10.15
N LEU A 191 6.78 -2.89 9.54
CA LEU A 191 5.84 -3.82 10.18
C LEU A 191 6.45 -4.46 11.43
N THR A 192 7.67 -4.99 11.33
CA THR A 192 8.35 -5.67 12.45
C THR A 192 8.56 -4.72 13.63
N GLN A 193 8.97 -3.49 13.37
CA GLN A 193 9.16 -2.47 14.41
C GLN A 193 7.85 -2.07 15.08
N GLY A 194 6.80 -1.81 14.29
CA GLY A 194 5.51 -1.45 14.87
C GLY A 194 4.86 -2.60 15.64
N MET A 195 5.04 -3.85 15.21
CA MET A 195 4.61 -5.02 15.99
C MET A 195 5.37 -5.17 17.30
N ALA A 196 6.69 -4.92 17.30
CA ALA A 196 7.49 -4.97 18.53
C ALA A 196 7.07 -3.87 19.52
N ASP A 197 6.85 -2.65 19.04
CA ASP A 197 6.39 -1.54 19.86
C ASP A 197 4.97 -1.76 20.41
N ALA A 198 4.04 -2.26 19.59
CA ALA A 198 2.69 -2.60 20.04
C ALA A 198 2.72 -3.68 21.15
N LYS A 199 3.55 -4.72 20.97
CA LYS A 199 3.70 -5.78 21.97
C LYS A 199 4.27 -5.23 23.30
N LEU A 200 5.29 -4.38 23.24
CA LEU A 200 5.88 -3.78 24.44
C LEU A 200 4.86 -2.96 25.24
N ARG A 201 4.03 -2.15 24.55
CA ARG A 201 2.98 -1.37 25.19
C ARG A 201 1.93 -2.25 25.86
N LEU A 202 1.54 -3.35 25.19
CA LEU A 202 0.60 -4.31 25.76
C LEU A 202 1.17 -4.95 27.04
N ASP A 203 2.43 -5.41 27.00
CA ASP A 203 3.12 -5.99 28.16
C ASP A 203 3.25 -4.98 29.32
N GLU A 204 3.46 -3.69 29.02
CA GLU A 204 3.50 -2.61 30.01
C GLU A 204 2.12 -2.38 30.66
N MET A 205 1.05 -2.32 29.86
CA MET A 205 -0.32 -2.17 30.36
C MET A 205 -0.75 -3.33 31.25
N GLU A 206 -0.40 -4.56 30.88
CA GLU A 206 -0.69 -5.74 31.70
C GLU A 206 0.03 -5.69 33.06
N LYS A 207 1.29 -5.24 33.08
CA LYS A 207 2.06 -5.06 34.32
C LYS A 207 1.45 -3.97 35.21
N GLU A 208 1.06 -2.84 34.64
CA GLU A 208 0.42 -1.74 35.37
C GLU A 208 -0.93 -2.17 35.95
N ALA A 209 -1.74 -2.90 35.18
CA ALA A 209 -3.00 -3.46 35.65
C ALA A 209 -2.79 -4.43 36.82
N ALA A 210 -1.80 -5.31 36.73
CA ALA A 210 -1.46 -6.24 37.83
C ALA A 210 -1.01 -5.49 39.10
N LEU A 211 -0.19 -4.45 38.96
CA LEU A 211 0.25 -3.62 40.10
C LEU A 211 -0.92 -2.86 40.74
N ALA A 212 -1.87 -2.38 39.94
CA ALA A 212 -3.05 -1.67 40.42
C ALA A 212 -4.03 -2.58 41.17
N VAL A 213 -4.12 -3.86 40.78
CA VAL A 213 -4.89 -4.87 41.53
C VAL A 213 -4.21 -5.17 42.86
N ALA A 214 -2.90 -5.43 42.88
CA ALA A 214 -2.16 -5.69 44.10
C ALA A 214 -2.30 -4.56 45.13
N LYS A 215 -2.21 -3.29 44.69
CA LYS A 215 -2.40 -2.11 45.55
C LYS A 215 -3.82 -1.92 46.10
N LYS A 216 -4.82 -2.60 45.56
CA LYS A 216 -6.20 -2.57 46.07
C LYS A 216 -6.47 -3.67 47.10
N GLU A 217 -5.62 -4.69 47.14
CA GLU A 217 -5.73 -5.82 48.05
C GLU A 217 -4.96 -5.57 49.37
N ASP A 218 -4.01 -4.63 49.38
CA ASP A 218 -3.32 -4.07 50.56
C ASP A 218 -4.09 -2.88 51.18
#